data_AF-A0A1C6F2W8-F1
#
_entry.id   AF-A0A1C6F2W8-F1
#
_cell.length_a   1.000
_cell.length_b   1.000
_cell.length_c   1.000
_cell.angle_alpha   90.00
_cell.angle_beta   90.00
_cell.angle_gamma   90.00
#
_symmetry.space_group_name_H-M   'P 1'
#
loop_
_entity.id
_entity.type
_entity.pdbx_description
1 polymer ?
#
loop_
_entity_poly.entity_id
_entity_poly.type
_entity_poly.pdbx_seq_one_letter_code
_entity_poly.pdbx_strand_id
1 'polypeptide(L)'
;MLKKISLMVITVAICFFYVSTPESSRVNPSNSYSEFIDDRAFEYINNIYSGVDFSSNFKTGNQSAYADYKEQYMKLLNCRLPFKSGEVKYYIDEYIYGEYEPEKYTYYFFDMDDDGLPELCIENNMGYIYIMKYLPISDEFILWHETSSSWIELLGSRKLWFYSGTSPIKYAFFSLNENGDVDYSVYLYIEPLQAETKYLITLPEFSDCSKALDVPDDIKSQSIEKDSHHYYRVTQSQWDELTKDFFTEKDVAKENIKKIRFNYKELFDN
;
A
#
# COMPACT_ATOMS: atom_id res chain seq x y z
N MET A 1 -10.84 -10.72 33.42
CA MET A 1 -10.68 -11.82 32.45
C MET A 1 -9.77 -11.32 31.34
N LEU A 2 -8.58 -11.88 31.21
CA LEU A 2 -7.64 -11.53 30.14
C LEU A 2 -8.24 -12.02 28.81
N LYS A 3 -8.57 -11.09 27.91
CA LYS A 3 -8.87 -11.42 26.51
C LYS A 3 -7.57 -11.85 25.82
N LYS A 4 -7.59 -13.04 25.23
CA LYS A 4 -6.50 -13.60 24.42
C LYS A 4 -6.22 -12.65 23.25
N ILE A 5 -5.00 -12.15 23.19
CA ILE A 5 -4.43 -11.49 22.01
C ILE A 5 -4.14 -12.59 20.98
N SER A 6 -4.93 -12.66 19.91
CA SER A 6 -4.60 -13.48 18.74
C SER A 6 -3.95 -12.54 17.71
N LEU A 7 -2.64 -12.40 17.79
CA LEU A 7 -1.84 -11.75 16.75
C LEU A 7 -1.68 -12.79 15.63
N MET A 8 -2.60 -12.81 14.68
CA MET A 8 -2.47 -13.69 13.51
C MET A 8 -1.64 -12.93 12.47
N VAL A 9 -0.33 -13.18 12.51
CA VAL A 9 0.63 -12.75 11.50
C VAL A 9 0.32 -13.54 10.22
N ILE A 10 -0.23 -12.87 9.20
CA ILE A 10 -0.24 -13.43 7.84
C ILE A 10 1.21 -13.48 7.38
N THR A 11 1.72 -14.71 7.28
CA THR A 11 3.05 -15.00 6.76
C THR A 11 2.98 -14.87 5.24
N VAL A 12 3.44 -13.74 4.70
CA VAL A 12 3.83 -13.69 3.29
C VAL A 12 5.04 -14.61 3.14
N ALA A 13 4.86 -15.72 2.44
CA ALA A 13 5.93 -16.66 2.15
C ALA A 13 6.89 -16.02 1.14
N ILE A 14 7.85 -15.23 1.64
CA ILE A 14 9.00 -14.81 0.85
C ILE A 14 9.90 -16.04 0.70
N CYS A 15 10.05 -16.54 -0.52
CA CYS A 15 10.98 -17.60 -0.86
C CYS A 15 12.43 -17.10 -0.71
N PHE A 16 12.98 -17.16 0.51
CA PHE A 16 14.41 -17.00 0.75
C PHE A 16 15.11 -18.35 0.57
N PHE A 17 15.87 -18.52 -0.50
CA PHE A 17 16.92 -19.52 -0.54
C PHE A 17 18.07 -19.07 0.38
N TYR A 18 18.08 -19.61 1.60
CA TYR A 18 19.20 -19.50 2.53
C TYR A 18 20.35 -20.38 2.03
N VAL A 19 21.39 -19.79 1.43
CA VAL A 19 22.70 -20.43 1.31
C VAL A 19 23.59 -19.82 2.38
N SER A 20 23.77 -20.56 3.47
CA SER A 20 24.69 -20.21 4.56
C SER A 20 26.14 -20.30 4.09
N THR A 21 26.86 -19.17 4.12
CA THR A 21 28.33 -19.14 4.12
C THR A 21 28.84 -18.63 5.47
N PRO A 22 29.92 -19.22 6.02
CA PRO A 22 30.34 -18.99 7.40
C PRO A 22 31.06 -17.65 7.60
N GLU A 23 30.95 -17.11 8.82
CA GLU A 23 31.62 -15.92 9.33
C GLU A 23 33.12 -15.88 8.97
N SER A 24 33.55 -14.84 8.26
CA SER A 24 34.89 -14.27 8.48
C SER A 24 35.00 -12.83 7.99
N SER A 25 35.64 -12.02 8.83
CA SER A 25 36.05 -10.62 8.67
C SER A 25 34.96 -9.55 8.84
N ARG A 26 34.99 -8.92 10.02
CA ARG A 26 34.52 -7.55 10.24
C ARG A 26 35.20 -6.63 9.22
N VAL A 27 34.49 -6.24 8.18
CA VAL A 27 34.85 -5.07 7.38
C VAL A 27 34.15 -3.88 8.01
N ASN A 28 34.93 -2.89 8.40
CA ASN A 28 34.47 -1.57 8.82
C ASN A 28 34.19 -0.78 7.53
N PRO A 29 32.95 -0.40 7.15
CA PRO A 29 32.73 0.47 6.01
C PRO A 29 32.48 1.90 6.49
N SER A 30 33.47 2.48 7.18
CA SER A 30 33.59 3.94 7.14
C SER A 30 34.18 4.31 5.78
N ASN A 31 33.31 4.79 4.87
CA ASN A 31 33.52 5.26 3.48
C ASN A 31 33.26 4.25 2.34
N SER A 32 31.99 4.15 1.87
CA SER A 32 31.63 4.21 0.42
C SER A 32 30.09 4.22 0.14
N TYR A 33 29.26 4.93 0.92
CA TYR A 33 27.80 5.00 0.65
C TYR A 33 27.41 6.25 -0.17
N SER A 34 28.29 6.73 -1.07
CA SER A 34 28.34 8.16 -1.44
C SER A 34 28.09 8.51 -2.90
N GLU A 35 28.08 7.56 -3.84
CA GLU A 35 28.04 7.93 -5.26
C GLU A 35 26.59 7.96 -5.78
N PHE A 36 26.31 8.99 -6.57
CA PHE A 36 25.11 9.03 -7.39
C PHE A 36 25.23 7.94 -8.45
N ILE A 37 24.10 7.38 -8.86
CA ILE A 37 24.07 6.53 -10.04
C ILE A 37 24.61 7.27 -11.26
N ASP A 38 25.21 6.53 -12.19
CA ASP A 38 25.64 7.07 -13.46
C ASP A 38 24.45 7.33 -14.42
N ASP A 39 24.72 8.01 -15.54
CA ASP A 39 23.69 8.36 -16.53
C ASP A 39 23.00 7.12 -17.14
N ARG A 40 23.73 6.00 -17.28
CA ARG A 40 23.19 4.76 -17.85
C ARG A 40 22.19 4.12 -16.89
N ALA A 41 22.53 4.04 -15.60
CA ALA A 41 21.65 3.55 -14.56
C ALA A 41 20.43 4.48 -14.40
N PHE A 42 20.61 5.79 -14.50
CA PHE A 42 19.50 6.74 -14.48
C PHE A 42 18.54 6.53 -15.65
N GLU A 43 19.04 6.42 -16.89
CA GLU A 43 18.20 6.18 -18.07
C GLU A 43 17.41 4.87 -17.95
N TYR A 44 18.05 3.80 -17.44
CA TYR A 44 17.37 2.53 -17.18
C TYR A 44 16.23 2.69 -16.17
N ILE A 45 16.49 3.31 -15.02
CA ILE A 45 15.49 3.51 -13.98
C ILE A 45 14.35 4.39 -14.50
N ASN A 46 14.65 5.46 -15.23
CA ASN A 46 13.65 6.35 -15.83
C ASN A 46 12.74 5.60 -16.80
N ASN A 47 13.30 4.74 -17.65
CA ASN A 47 12.51 3.89 -18.55
C ASN A 47 11.56 2.95 -17.79
N ILE A 48 12.01 2.36 -16.68
CA ILE A 48 11.14 1.54 -15.83
C ILE A 48 10.03 2.39 -15.20
N TYR A 49 10.37 3.55 -14.64
CA TYR A 49 9.42 4.46 -14.01
C TYR A 49 8.35 4.99 -14.98
N SER A 50 8.69 5.18 -16.25
CA SER A 50 7.72 5.58 -17.29
C SER A 50 6.60 4.54 -17.52
N GLY A 51 6.83 3.28 -17.13
CA GLY A 51 5.84 2.21 -17.18
C GLY A 51 5.04 2.03 -15.88
N VAL A 52 5.37 2.75 -14.81
CA VAL A 52 4.65 2.65 -13.53
C VAL A 52 3.39 3.52 -13.57
N ASP A 53 2.23 2.90 -13.39
CA ASP A 53 0.97 3.62 -13.29
C ASP A 53 0.76 4.17 -11.87
N PHE A 54 1.06 5.45 -11.67
CA PHE A 54 0.80 6.17 -10.41
C PHE A 54 -0.61 6.79 -10.33
N SER A 55 -1.49 6.59 -11.32
CA SER A 55 -2.76 7.31 -11.43
C SER A 55 -3.68 7.14 -10.21
N SER A 56 -4.26 8.25 -9.74
CA SER A 56 -5.08 8.37 -8.53
C SER A 56 -6.59 8.37 -8.80
N ASN A 57 -7.07 7.38 -9.56
CA ASN A 57 -8.48 7.32 -9.93
C ASN A 57 -9.32 6.54 -8.91
N PHE A 58 -10.28 7.21 -8.27
CA PHE A 58 -11.31 6.57 -7.45
C PHE A 58 -12.52 6.25 -8.34
N LYS A 59 -12.53 5.06 -8.93
CA LYS A 59 -13.61 4.64 -9.83
C LYS A 59 -14.91 4.49 -9.07
N THR A 60 -16.01 4.98 -9.63
CA THR A 60 -17.34 4.86 -8.99
C THR A 60 -18.08 3.58 -9.38
N GLY A 61 -17.53 2.78 -10.30
CA GLY A 61 -18.19 1.57 -10.79
C GLY A 61 -19.65 1.77 -11.19
N ASN A 62 -20.47 0.75 -10.96
CA ASN A 62 -21.89 0.74 -11.23
C ASN A 62 -22.70 1.40 -10.10
N GLN A 63 -22.97 2.69 -10.26
CA GLN A 63 -23.78 3.46 -9.31
C GLN A 63 -25.22 2.94 -9.12
N SER A 64 -25.77 2.19 -10.08
CA SER A 64 -27.11 1.61 -9.93
C SER A 64 -27.17 0.52 -8.85
N ALA A 65 -26.04 -0.11 -8.52
CA ALA A 65 -25.94 -1.13 -7.48
C ALA A 65 -25.74 -0.55 -6.07
N TYR A 66 -25.51 0.76 -5.95
CA TYR A 66 -25.08 1.38 -4.68
C TYR A 66 -26.08 1.20 -3.54
N ALA A 67 -27.38 1.35 -3.82
CA ALA A 67 -28.41 1.21 -2.79
C ALA A 67 -28.40 -0.20 -2.17
N ASP A 68 -28.36 -1.22 -3.02
CA ASP A 68 -28.35 -2.61 -2.60
C ASP A 68 -27.06 -2.93 -1.81
N TYR A 69 -25.90 -2.48 -2.29
CA TYR A 69 -24.63 -2.70 -1.62
C TYR A 69 -24.56 -2.00 -0.26
N LYS A 70 -25.03 -0.77 -0.15
CA LYS A 70 -25.12 -0.05 1.13
C LYS A 70 -25.99 -0.79 2.14
N GLU A 71 -27.11 -1.36 1.71
CA GLU A 71 -27.96 -2.16 2.60
C GLU A 71 -27.19 -3.38 3.15
N GLN A 72 -26.42 -4.06 2.29
CA GLN A 72 -25.63 -5.22 2.69
C GLN A 72 -24.51 -4.81 3.65
N TYR A 73 -23.74 -3.77 3.34
CA TYR A 73 -22.69 -3.29 4.22
C TYR A 73 -23.23 -2.77 5.56
N MET A 74 -24.44 -2.20 5.59
CA MET A 74 -25.11 -1.86 6.85
C MET A 74 -25.42 -3.11 7.69
N LYS A 75 -25.79 -4.23 7.08
CA LYS A 75 -25.97 -5.52 7.81
C LYS A 75 -24.63 -6.03 8.37
N LEU A 76 -23.54 -5.91 7.60
CA LEU A 76 -22.19 -6.23 8.07
C LEU A 76 -21.81 -5.38 9.29
N LEU A 77 -21.91 -4.05 9.19
CA LEU A 77 -21.57 -3.10 10.26
C LEU A 77 -22.45 -3.22 11.51
N ASN A 78 -23.68 -3.68 11.38
CA ASN A 78 -24.55 -3.98 12.53
C ASN A 78 -24.36 -5.40 13.08
N CYS A 79 -23.27 -6.07 12.73
CA CYS A 79 -22.93 -7.43 13.14
C CYS A 79 -24.04 -8.45 12.84
N ARG A 80 -24.83 -8.24 11.77
CA ARG A 80 -25.89 -9.17 11.37
C ARG A 80 -25.37 -10.25 10.42
N LEU A 81 -24.34 -9.92 9.64
CA LEU A 81 -23.70 -10.85 8.71
C LEU A 81 -22.20 -10.91 9.03
N PRO A 82 -21.59 -12.11 9.05
CA PRO A 82 -20.15 -12.25 9.16
C PRO A 82 -19.48 -12.03 7.81
N PHE A 83 -18.16 -11.87 7.83
CA PHE A 83 -17.31 -11.90 6.64
C PHE A 83 -16.23 -12.98 6.78
N LYS A 84 -15.61 -13.34 5.66
CA LYS A 84 -14.46 -14.26 5.63
C LYS A 84 -13.14 -13.48 5.57
N SER A 85 -12.19 -13.86 6.41
CA SER A 85 -10.76 -13.54 6.25
C SER A 85 -10.04 -14.87 6.07
N GLY A 86 -9.58 -15.13 4.85
CA GLY A 86 -9.20 -16.48 4.41
C GLY A 86 -10.35 -17.48 4.62
N GLU A 87 -10.06 -18.58 5.29
CA GLU A 87 -11.04 -19.65 5.58
C GLU A 87 -11.89 -19.41 6.84
N VAL A 88 -11.61 -18.35 7.60
CA VAL A 88 -12.25 -18.11 8.90
C VAL A 88 -13.30 -17.01 8.79
N LYS A 89 -14.44 -17.21 9.47
CA LYS A 89 -15.52 -16.23 9.54
C LYS A 89 -15.44 -15.40 10.83
N TYR A 90 -15.67 -14.11 10.70
CA TYR A 90 -15.68 -13.16 11.81
C TYR A 90 -16.90 -12.24 11.74
N TYR A 91 -17.38 -11.79 12.90
CA TYR A 91 -18.16 -10.57 12.95
C TYR A 91 -17.21 -9.35 13.03
N ILE A 92 -17.66 -8.23 12.48
CA ILE A 92 -16.78 -7.07 12.28
C ILE A 92 -16.29 -6.44 13.59
N ASP A 93 -17.11 -6.50 14.65
CA ASP A 93 -16.76 -6.03 16.00
C ASP A 93 -15.75 -6.93 16.71
N GLU A 94 -15.60 -8.18 16.26
CA GLU A 94 -14.61 -9.12 16.78
C GLU A 94 -13.24 -8.97 16.09
N TYR A 95 -13.22 -8.41 14.87
CA TYR A 95 -12.03 -8.35 14.03
C TYR A 95 -11.35 -6.98 14.01
N ILE A 96 -12.14 -5.90 13.90
CA ILE A 96 -11.58 -4.55 13.82
C ILE A 96 -10.75 -4.24 15.07
N TYR A 97 -9.54 -3.74 14.84
CA TYR A 97 -8.65 -3.36 15.93
C TYR A 97 -9.16 -2.13 16.68
N GLY A 98 -9.15 -2.20 18.01
CA GLY A 98 -9.60 -1.13 18.89
C GLY A 98 -11.04 -1.34 19.39
N GLU A 99 -11.67 -0.25 19.84
CA GLU A 99 -13.07 -0.27 20.26
C GLU A 99 -13.99 -0.17 19.04
N TYR A 100 -15.01 -1.03 18.97
CA TYR A 100 -15.95 -1.05 17.86
C TYR A 100 -16.98 0.07 17.98
N GLU A 101 -16.74 1.16 17.26
CA GLU A 101 -17.57 2.37 17.26
C GLU A 101 -17.82 2.85 15.82
N PRO A 102 -18.65 2.12 15.04
CA PRO A 102 -18.82 2.38 13.60
C PRO A 102 -19.28 3.81 13.30
N GLU A 103 -20.04 4.44 14.19
CA GLU A 103 -20.51 5.82 14.06
C GLU A 103 -19.37 6.87 14.08
N LYS A 104 -18.18 6.51 14.57
CA LYS A 104 -17.01 7.40 14.65
C LYS A 104 -16.01 7.18 13.52
N TYR A 105 -16.16 6.11 12.75
CA TYR A 105 -15.23 5.76 11.68
C TYR A 105 -15.41 6.64 10.45
N THR A 106 -14.36 6.69 9.64
CA THR A 106 -14.43 7.27 8.28
C THR A 106 -14.65 6.13 7.29
N TYR A 107 -15.54 6.35 6.33
CA TYR A 107 -15.86 5.39 5.29
C TYR A 107 -15.49 5.91 3.92
N TYR A 108 -15.04 5.02 3.04
CA TYR A 108 -14.90 5.29 1.62
C TYR A 108 -15.67 4.25 0.83
N PHE A 109 -16.43 4.71 -0.17
CA PHE A 109 -17.35 3.84 -0.90
C PHE A 109 -17.22 4.06 -2.42
N PHE A 110 -16.52 3.13 -3.07
CA PHE A 110 -16.14 3.20 -4.47
C PHE A 110 -15.63 1.83 -4.94
N ASP A 111 -15.44 1.69 -6.25
CA ASP A 111 -14.90 0.50 -6.91
C ASP A 111 -13.38 0.45 -6.65
N MET A 112 -13.00 -0.23 -5.57
CA MET A 112 -11.63 -0.27 -5.06
C MET A 112 -10.82 -1.36 -5.78
N ASP A 113 -11.43 -2.47 -6.14
CA ASP A 113 -10.74 -3.57 -6.79
C ASP A 113 -10.81 -3.56 -8.33
N ASP A 114 -11.50 -2.58 -8.91
CA ASP A 114 -11.64 -2.36 -10.35
C ASP A 114 -12.46 -3.45 -11.07
N ASP A 115 -13.42 -4.08 -10.38
CA ASP A 115 -14.38 -5.02 -10.96
C ASP A 115 -15.72 -4.37 -11.40
N GLY A 116 -15.88 -3.07 -11.12
CA GLY A 116 -17.06 -2.30 -11.48
C GLY A 116 -18.15 -2.28 -10.39
N LEU A 117 -17.92 -2.88 -9.23
CA LEU A 117 -18.83 -2.87 -8.08
C LEU A 117 -18.15 -2.19 -6.88
N PRO A 118 -18.91 -1.61 -5.93
CA PRO A 118 -18.29 -0.84 -4.86
C PRO A 118 -17.86 -1.72 -3.67
N GLU A 119 -16.64 -1.47 -3.19
CA GLU A 119 -16.15 -1.92 -1.88
C GLU A 119 -16.47 -0.88 -0.81
N LEU A 120 -16.53 -1.35 0.43
CA LEU A 120 -16.54 -0.49 1.62
C LEU A 120 -15.16 -0.49 2.25
N CYS A 121 -14.46 0.65 2.19
CA CYS A 121 -13.26 0.88 2.99
C CYS A 121 -13.67 1.51 4.33
N ILE A 122 -13.19 0.94 5.44
CA ILE A 122 -13.48 1.37 6.80
C ILE A 122 -12.17 1.81 7.44
N GLU A 123 -12.00 3.11 7.65
CA GLU A 123 -10.90 3.66 8.42
C GLU A 123 -11.34 3.84 9.87
N ASN A 124 -10.75 3.04 10.76
CA ASN A 124 -11.06 3.11 12.19
C ASN A 124 -10.42 4.34 12.85
N ASN A 125 -10.76 4.60 14.12
CA ASN A 125 -10.22 5.74 14.88
C ASN A 125 -8.69 5.71 15.10
N MET A 126 -8.04 4.60 14.75
CA MET A 126 -6.59 4.43 14.84
C MET A 126 -5.90 4.61 13.49
N GLY A 127 -6.64 4.87 12.41
CA GLY A 127 -6.14 5.06 11.05
C GLY A 127 -5.90 3.77 10.26
N TYR A 128 -6.25 2.60 10.79
CA TYR A 128 -6.19 1.35 10.02
C TYR A 128 -7.39 1.26 9.08
N ILE A 129 -7.15 0.79 7.85
CA ILE A 129 -8.16 0.68 6.81
C ILE A 129 -8.45 -0.80 6.54
N TYR A 130 -9.73 -1.17 6.60
CA TYR A 130 -10.25 -2.48 6.26
C TYR A 130 -11.11 -2.35 5.00
N ILE A 131 -10.80 -3.13 3.96
CA ILE A 131 -11.50 -3.08 2.68
C ILE A 131 -12.37 -4.32 2.57
N MET A 132 -13.68 -4.10 2.66
CA MET A 132 -14.69 -5.14 2.65
C MET A 132 -15.29 -5.24 1.25
N LYS A 133 -15.34 -6.45 0.70
CA LYS A 133 -15.97 -6.75 -0.58
C LYS A 133 -17.20 -7.64 -0.37
N TYR A 134 -18.30 -7.29 -1.03
CA TYR A 134 -19.53 -8.09 -1.07
C TYR A 134 -19.63 -8.86 -2.39
N LEU A 135 -19.85 -10.17 -2.30
CA LEU A 135 -19.98 -11.09 -3.43
C LEU A 135 -21.47 -11.43 -3.63
N PRO A 136 -22.18 -10.81 -4.59
CA PRO A 136 -23.63 -10.93 -4.71
C PRO A 136 -24.10 -12.32 -5.15
N ILE A 137 -23.26 -13.07 -5.89
CA ILE A 137 -23.60 -14.41 -6.37
C ILE A 137 -23.67 -15.41 -5.20
N SER A 138 -22.76 -15.28 -4.23
CA SER A 138 -22.68 -16.18 -3.07
C SER A 138 -23.34 -15.61 -1.81
N ASP A 139 -23.76 -14.34 -1.83
CA ASP A 139 -24.24 -13.59 -0.66
C ASP A 139 -23.24 -13.66 0.51
N GLU A 140 -21.96 -13.37 0.21
CA GLU A 140 -20.87 -13.43 1.18
C GLU A 140 -20.05 -12.13 1.20
N PHE A 141 -19.55 -11.78 2.38
CA PHE A 141 -18.52 -10.76 2.53
C PHE A 141 -17.15 -11.40 2.67
N ILE A 142 -16.15 -10.76 2.07
CA ILE A 142 -14.74 -11.07 2.28
C ILE A 142 -14.01 -9.81 2.74
N LEU A 143 -12.98 -10.00 3.57
CA LEU A 143 -11.93 -9.01 3.73
C LEU A 143 -11.05 -9.08 2.48
N TRP A 144 -11.13 -8.05 1.64
CA TRP A 144 -10.35 -7.99 0.41
C TRP A 144 -8.93 -7.49 0.69
N HIS A 145 -8.78 -6.50 1.57
CA HIS A 145 -7.48 -6.02 2.02
C HIS A 145 -7.58 -5.39 3.41
N GLU A 146 -6.48 -5.40 4.16
CA GLU A 146 -6.33 -4.61 5.38
C GLU A 146 -4.95 -3.95 5.41
N THR A 147 -4.87 -2.71 5.88
CA THR A 147 -3.58 -2.04 6.00
C THR A 147 -2.82 -2.54 7.22
N SER A 148 -1.51 -2.78 7.06
CA SER A 148 -0.63 -3.17 8.17
C SER A 148 -0.21 -2.00 9.06
N SER A 149 -0.58 -0.78 8.70
CA SER A 149 -0.18 0.45 9.38
C SER A 149 -1.19 1.57 9.19
N SER A 150 -1.32 2.43 10.20
CA SER A 150 -2.14 3.65 10.17
C SER A 150 -1.55 4.79 9.32
N TRP A 151 -0.35 4.58 8.76
CA TRP A 151 0.33 5.52 7.88
C TRP A 151 0.09 5.20 6.39
N ILE A 152 -0.70 4.15 6.11
CA ILE A 152 -1.10 3.76 4.76
C ILE A 152 -2.46 4.39 4.48
N GLU A 153 -2.55 5.07 3.35
CA GLU A 153 -3.75 5.76 2.89
C GLU A 153 -4.17 5.27 1.50
N LEU A 154 -5.44 5.47 1.15
CA LEU A 154 -5.97 5.17 -0.19
C LEU A 154 -5.44 6.18 -1.21
N LEU A 155 -4.99 5.70 -2.36
CA LEU A 155 -4.56 6.56 -3.47
C LEU A 155 -5.53 6.49 -4.66
N GLY A 156 -6.21 5.36 -4.85
CA GLY A 156 -7.18 5.12 -5.92
C GLY A 156 -7.54 3.63 -5.99
N SER A 157 -8.32 3.25 -7.00
CA SER A 157 -8.64 1.84 -7.26
C SER A 157 -7.34 1.03 -7.41
N ARG A 158 -7.23 -0.03 -6.61
CA ARG A 158 -6.07 -0.93 -6.49
C ARG A 158 -4.78 -0.25 -6.09
N LYS A 159 -4.82 0.94 -5.47
CA LYS A 159 -3.61 1.70 -5.16
C LYS A 159 -3.63 2.28 -3.76
N LEU A 160 -2.55 2.06 -3.04
CA LEU A 160 -2.30 2.59 -1.72
C LEU A 160 -0.99 3.36 -1.71
N TRP A 161 -0.82 4.21 -0.70
CA TRP A 161 0.46 4.86 -0.45
C TRP A 161 0.74 4.94 1.03
N PHE A 162 2.01 5.06 1.38
CA PHE A 162 2.50 5.20 2.73
C PHE A 162 3.31 6.48 2.84
N TYR A 163 3.21 7.12 4.00
CA TYR A 163 4.07 8.24 4.37
C TYR A 163 4.44 8.18 5.85
N SER A 164 5.74 8.28 6.15
CA SER A 164 6.20 8.44 7.53
C SER A 164 7.21 9.58 7.71
N GLY A 165 6.89 10.48 8.64
CA GLY A 165 7.86 11.25 9.42
C GLY A 165 8.46 12.49 8.76
N THR A 166 9.36 13.13 9.52
CA THR A 166 10.05 14.38 9.18
C THR A 166 11.53 14.20 8.89
N SER A 167 12.17 13.13 9.39
CA SER A 167 13.55 12.73 9.04
C SER A 167 13.90 11.34 9.63
N PRO A 168 14.24 10.33 8.81
CA PRO A 168 14.10 10.33 7.36
C PRO A 168 12.63 10.37 6.96
N ILE A 169 12.35 10.94 5.79
CA ILE A 169 11.02 10.90 5.18
C ILE A 169 10.95 9.65 4.31
N LYS A 170 9.93 8.82 4.53
CA LYS A 170 9.70 7.61 3.74
C LYS A 170 8.37 7.72 3.02
N TYR A 171 8.37 7.37 1.75
CA TYR A 171 7.17 7.12 0.96
C TYR A 171 7.20 5.68 0.45
N ALA A 172 6.03 5.09 0.33
CA ALA A 172 5.86 3.89 -0.49
C ALA A 172 4.58 4.01 -1.33
N PHE A 173 4.61 3.41 -2.50
CA PHE A 173 3.47 3.19 -3.36
C PHE A 173 3.22 1.70 -3.46
N PHE A 174 1.96 1.28 -3.37
CA PHE A 174 1.56 -0.12 -3.53
C PHE A 174 0.50 -0.23 -4.60
N SER A 175 0.73 -1.09 -5.57
CA SER A 175 -0.29 -1.55 -6.52
C SER A 175 -0.82 -2.90 -6.06
N LEU A 176 -2.14 -3.05 -6.01
CA LEU A 176 -2.81 -4.28 -5.60
C LEU A 176 -3.28 -5.07 -6.83
N ASN A 177 -3.37 -6.39 -6.69
CA ASN A 177 -4.00 -7.27 -7.67
C ASN A 177 -5.52 -7.38 -7.42
N GLU A 178 -6.22 -8.16 -8.24
CA GLU A 178 -7.67 -8.40 -8.13
C GLU A 178 -8.09 -9.08 -6.82
N ASN A 179 -7.16 -9.75 -6.12
CA ASN A 179 -7.40 -10.41 -4.84
C ASN A 179 -7.06 -9.53 -3.63
N GLY A 180 -6.60 -8.28 -3.88
CA GLY A 180 -6.19 -7.36 -2.83
C GLY A 180 -4.77 -7.59 -2.32
N ASP A 181 -3.99 -8.51 -2.90
CA ASP A 181 -2.57 -8.66 -2.56
C ASP A 181 -1.73 -7.61 -3.29
N VAL A 182 -0.58 -7.24 -2.72
CA VAL A 182 0.37 -6.33 -3.39
C VAL A 182 0.94 -7.01 -4.64
N ASP A 183 0.69 -6.45 -5.83
CA ASP A 183 1.32 -6.89 -7.08
C ASP A 183 2.77 -6.37 -7.16
N TYR A 184 2.95 -5.06 -6.91
CA TYR A 184 4.27 -4.46 -6.77
C TYR A 184 4.26 -3.23 -5.85
N SER A 185 5.45 -2.88 -5.36
CA SER A 185 5.69 -1.68 -4.55
C SER A 185 6.89 -0.88 -5.02
N VAL A 186 6.84 0.44 -4.79
CA VAL A 186 7.97 1.36 -5.00
C VAL A 186 8.23 2.11 -3.71
N TYR A 187 9.48 2.19 -3.27
CA TYR A 187 9.87 2.87 -2.05
C TYR A 187 10.75 4.08 -2.36
N LEU A 188 10.44 5.20 -1.73
CA LEU A 188 11.18 6.45 -1.87
C LEU A 188 11.62 6.91 -0.48
N TYR A 189 12.85 7.38 -0.38
CA TYR A 189 13.46 7.73 0.89
C TYR A 189 14.26 9.02 0.77
N ILE A 190 13.94 9.99 1.63
CA ILE A 190 14.64 11.27 1.74
C ILE A 190 15.29 11.35 3.12
N GLU A 191 16.61 11.51 3.14
CA GLU A 191 17.38 11.65 4.37
C GLU A 191 18.15 12.97 4.37
N PRO A 192 17.63 13.99 5.07
CA PRO A 192 18.35 15.23 5.24
C PRO A 192 19.53 15.00 6.19
N LEU A 193 20.75 15.23 5.70
CA LEU A 193 21.99 15.26 6.47
C LEU A 193 22.44 16.72 6.68
N GLN A 194 23.39 16.95 7.57
CA GLN A 194 23.84 18.30 7.94
C GLN A 194 24.37 19.13 6.75
N ALA A 195 24.89 18.49 5.71
CA ALA A 195 25.51 19.16 4.55
C ALA A 195 24.83 18.84 3.21
N GLU A 196 24.01 17.79 3.14
CA GLU A 196 23.37 17.33 1.90
C GLU A 196 22.07 16.58 2.20
N THR A 197 21.14 16.54 1.26
CA THR A 197 19.97 15.66 1.31
C THR A 197 20.22 14.46 0.43
N LYS A 198 20.02 13.25 0.96
CA LYS A 198 20.05 12.01 0.18
C LYS A 198 18.65 11.71 -0.34
N TYR A 199 18.57 11.50 -1.65
CA TYR A 199 17.37 11.05 -2.35
C TYR A 199 17.62 9.62 -2.84
N LEU A 200 16.82 8.68 -2.35
CA LEU A 200 16.98 7.25 -2.59
C LEU A 200 15.66 6.67 -3.12
N ILE A 201 15.75 5.88 -4.19
CA ILE A 201 14.57 5.25 -4.82
C ILE A 201 14.82 3.76 -5.06
N THR A 202 13.78 2.95 -5.05
CA THR A 202 13.86 1.55 -5.50
C THR A 202 13.38 1.42 -6.94
N LEU A 203 13.75 0.33 -7.61
CA LEU A 203 12.93 -0.13 -8.73
C LEU A 203 11.60 -0.71 -8.18
N PRO A 204 10.56 -0.88 -9.02
CA PRO A 204 9.37 -1.65 -8.63
C PRO A 204 9.75 -3.06 -8.16
N GLU A 205 9.35 -3.40 -6.94
CA GLU A 205 9.53 -4.71 -6.34
C GLU A 205 8.23 -5.50 -6.52
N PHE A 206 8.25 -6.50 -7.41
CA PHE A 206 7.11 -7.35 -7.71
C PHE A 206 7.02 -8.52 -6.73
N SER A 207 5.82 -8.80 -6.23
CA SER A 207 5.57 -9.93 -5.33
C SER A 207 5.64 -11.27 -6.07
N ASP A 208 5.28 -11.29 -7.36
CA ASP A 208 5.47 -12.44 -8.24
C ASP A 208 6.89 -12.43 -8.81
N CYS A 209 7.73 -13.37 -8.36
CA CYS A 209 9.12 -13.47 -8.82
C CYS A 209 9.27 -13.71 -10.33
N SER A 210 8.23 -14.19 -11.02
CA SER A 210 8.26 -14.33 -12.48
C SER A 210 8.21 -12.98 -13.22
N LYS A 211 7.75 -11.93 -12.54
CA LYS A 211 7.74 -10.54 -13.01
C LYS A 211 8.95 -9.74 -12.54
N ALA A 212 9.88 -10.37 -11.82
CA ALA A 212 11.08 -9.70 -11.32
C ALA A 212 11.86 -9.08 -12.48
N LEU A 213 12.34 -7.85 -12.26
CA LEU A 213 13.13 -7.14 -13.25
C LEU A 213 14.50 -7.80 -13.42
N ASP A 214 14.88 -8.07 -14.66
CA ASP A 214 16.23 -8.50 -15.02
C ASP A 214 17.16 -7.28 -15.06
N VAL A 215 17.62 -6.85 -13.88
CA VAL A 215 18.47 -5.67 -13.73
C VAL A 215 19.91 -6.02 -14.13
N PRO A 216 20.51 -5.32 -15.11
CA PRO A 216 21.91 -5.55 -15.50
C PRO A 216 22.87 -5.45 -14.31
N ASP A 217 23.86 -6.34 -14.23
CA ASP A 217 24.81 -6.43 -13.11
C ASP A 217 25.51 -5.10 -12.82
N ASP A 218 25.87 -4.35 -13.87
CA ASP A 218 26.53 -3.06 -13.74
C ASP A 218 25.63 -1.98 -13.11
N ILE A 219 24.31 -2.05 -13.33
CA ILE A 219 23.33 -1.17 -12.70
C ILE A 219 23.07 -1.64 -11.27
N LYS A 220 22.84 -2.95 -11.08
CA LYS A 220 22.58 -3.56 -9.77
C LYS A 220 23.70 -3.26 -8.77
N SER A 221 24.95 -3.23 -9.24
CA SER A 221 26.13 -2.91 -8.42
C SER A 221 26.14 -1.48 -7.85
N GLN A 222 25.33 -0.56 -8.40
CA GLN A 222 25.19 0.82 -7.94
C GLN A 222 24.11 0.99 -6.86
N SER A 223 23.37 -0.08 -6.53
CA SER A 223 22.36 -0.06 -5.47
C SER A 223 22.97 -0.18 -4.07
N ILE A 224 22.24 0.30 -3.07
CA ILE A 224 22.57 0.21 -1.64
C ILE A 224 21.43 -0.54 -0.96
N GLU A 225 21.77 -1.64 -0.28
CA GLU A 225 20.82 -2.35 0.56
C GLU A 225 20.53 -1.55 1.83
N LYS A 226 19.24 -1.27 2.09
CA LYS A 226 18.77 -0.56 3.29
C LYS A 226 17.33 -0.96 3.57
N ASP A 227 16.99 -1.16 4.84
CA ASP A 227 15.63 -1.53 5.27
C ASP A 227 15.06 -2.75 4.51
N SER A 228 15.91 -3.67 4.06
CA SER A 228 15.58 -4.85 3.21
C SER A 228 15.21 -4.54 1.75
N HIS A 229 15.52 -3.34 1.26
CA HIS A 229 15.31 -2.93 -0.13
C HIS A 229 16.63 -2.50 -0.79
N HIS A 230 16.68 -2.56 -2.12
CA HIS A 230 17.79 -2.06 -2.92
C HIS A 230 17.50 -0.65 -3.44
N TYR A 231 18.17 0.34 -2.87
CA TYR A 231 18.00 1.74 -3.22
C TYR A 231 19.09 2.27 -4.14
N TYR A 232 18.70 3.16 -5.06
CA TYR A 232 19.59 3.91 -5.93
C TYR A 232 19.65 5.36 -5.47
N ARG A 233 20.86 5.88 -5.24
CA ARG A 233 21.06 7.28 -4.88
C ARG A 233 21.02 8.15 -6.13
N VAL A 234 20.09 9.09 -6.15
CA VAL A 234 19.89 10.02 -7.27
C VAL A 234 20.17 11.46 -6.84
N THR A 235 20.49 12.32 -7.81
CA THR A 235 20.54 13.76 -7.57
C THR A 235 19.13 14.30 -7.32
N GLN A 236 19.02 15.51 -6.77
CA GLN A 236 17.71 16.16 -6.61
C GLN A 236 16.98 16.33 -7.95
N SER A 237 17.68 16.72 -9.02
CA SER A 237 17.07 16.88 -10.35
C SER A 237 16.51 15.57 -10.89
N GLN A 238 17.24 14.46 -10.72
CA GLN A 238 16.80 13.13 -11.12
C GLN A 238 15.64 12.64 -10.24
N TRP A 239 15.66 12.92 -8.95
CA TRP A 239 14.53 12.65 -8.05
C TRP A 239 13.27 13.38 -8.49
N ASP A 240 13.37 14.69 -8.75
CA ASP A 240 12.24 15.51 -9.15
C ASP A 240 11.65 15.01 -10.48
N GLU A 241 12.48 14.53 -11.41
CA GLU A 241 12.04 13.90 -12.66
C GLU A 241 11.32 12.57 -12.42
N LEU A 242 11.96 11.63 -11.70
CA LEU A 242 11.45 10.28 -11.50
C LEU A 242 10.18 10.22 -10.63
N THR A 243 10.04 11.14 -9.68
CA THR A 243 8.95 11.11 -8.69
C THR A 243 7.81 12.08 -8.98
N LYS A 244 7.94 12.88 -10.05
CA LYS A 244 6.97 13.93 -10.41
C LYS A 244 5.54 13.40 -10.46
N ASP A 245 5.32 12.30 -11.19
CA ASP A 245 3.98 11.76 -11.42
C ASP A 245 3.39 11.21 -10.14
N PHE A 246 4.17 10.49 -9.33
CA PHE A 246 3.74 10.03 -8.01
C PHE A 246 3.27 11.18 -7.11
N PHE A 247 4.07 12.24 -6.97
CA PHE A 247 3.71 13.36 -6.10
C PHE A 247 2.53 14.16 -6.63
N THR A 248 2.41 14.28 -7.96
CA THR A 248 1.26 14.93 -8.62
C THR A 248 -0.02 14.15 -8.36
N GLU A 249 -0.01 12.84 -8.62
CA GLU A 249 -1.17 11.97 -8.42
C GLU A 249 -1.56 11.86 -6.95
N LYS A 250 -0.60 11.85 -6.02
CA LYS A 250 -0.90 11.96 -4.59
C LYS A 250 -1.71 13.23 -4.25
N ASP A 251 -1.33 14.37 -4.81
CA ASP A 251 -2.05 15.63 -4.53
C ASP A 251 -3.45 15.65 -5.16
N VAL A 252 -3.59 15.05 -6.35
CA VAL A 252 -4.90 14.81 -6.98
C VAL A 252 -5.77 13.88 -6.13
N ALA A 253 -5.19 12.79 -5.61
CA ALA A 253 -5.87 11.82 -4.75
C ALA A 253 -6.45 12.49 -3.51
N LYS A 254 -5.66 13.34 -2.84
CA LYS A 254 -6.07 14.07 -1.62
C LYS A 254 -7.32 14.93 -1.83
N GLU A 255 -7.52 15.46 -3.03
CA GLU A 255 -8.72 16.23 -3.35
C GLU A 255 -9.88 15.33 -3.79
N ASN A 256 -9.61 14.30 -4.61
CA ASN A 256 -10.65 13.43 -5.13
C ASN A 256 -11.25 12.48 -4.09
N ILE A 257 -10.43 12.02 -3.12
CA ILE A 257 -10.89 11.13 -2.05
C ILE A 257 -12.01 11.77 -1.22
N LYS A 258 -12.05 13.10 -1.11
CA LYS A 258 -13.12 13.83 -0.39
C LYS A 258 -14.50 13.59 -0.98
N LYS A 259 -14.60 13.23 -2.26
CA LYS A 259 -15.88 12.99 -2.97
C LYS A 259 -16.51 11.63 -2.64
N ILE A 260 -15.69 10.69 -2.19
CA ILE A 260 -16.09 9.33 -1.85
C ILE A 260 -15.94 9.05 -0.34
N ARG A 261 -15.62 10.09 0.45
CA ARG A 261 -15.44 10.01 1.89
C ARG A 261 -16.75 10.35 2.59
N PHE A 262 -17.14 9.51 3.53
CA PHE A 262 -18.38 9.64 4.27
C PHE A 262 -18.15 9.36 5.76
N ASN A 263 -18.94 9.99 6.62
CA ASN A 263 -19.24 9.43 7.92
C ASN A 263 -20.39 8.40 7.82
N TYR A 264 -20.67 7.68 8.92
CA TYR A 264 -21.69 6.63 8.94
C TYR A 264 -23.06 7.10 8.44
N LYS A 265 -23.54 8.25 8.95
CA LYS A 265 -24.84 8.81 8.57
C LYS A 265 -24.90 9.25 7.12
N GLU A 266 -23.86 9.95 6.65
CA GLU A 266 -23.77 10.36 5.24
C GLU A 266 -23.83 9.17 4.28
N LEU A 267 -23.29 8.02 4.69
CA LEU A 267 -23.30 6.82 3.86
C LEU A 267 -24.64 6.09 3.88
N PHE A 268 -25.27 5.94 5.06
CA PHE A 268 -26.42 5.01 5.27
C PHE A 268 -27.78 5.65 5.57
N ASP A 269 -27.85 6.93 5.98
CA ASP A 269 -29.12 7.59 6.33
C ASP A 269 -29.83 8.24 5.11
N ASN A 270 -29.35 7.96 3.88
CA ASN A 270 -29.87 8.49 2.62
C ASN A 270 -30.77 7.49 1.87
#